data_AF-A0A379WXA6-F1
#
_entry.id   AF-A0A379WXA6-F1
#
_cell.length_a   1.000
_cell.length_b   1.000
_cell.length_c   1.000
_cell.angle_alpha   90.00
_cell.angle_beta   90.00
_cell.angle_gamma   90.00
#
_symmetry.space_group_name_H-M   'P 1'
#
loop_
_entity.id
_entity.type
_entity.pdbx_description
1 polymer ?
#
loop_
_entity_poly.entity_id
_entity_poly.type
_entity_poly.pdbx_seq_one_letter_code
_entity_poly.pdbx_strand_id
1 'polypeptide(L)'
;MSEAEARPTNFIRQIIDEDLASGKHTTVHTRFPPEPNGYLHIGHAKSICLNFGIAQDYQGQCNLRFDDTNPVKEDIEYVDSIKNDVEWLGFHWSGDIRYSSDYFDQLHAYAVELINKGLAYVDELTPEQIREYRGTLTAPGKNSPFRDRSVEENLALFEKMRTGGFEEGKACLRAKIDMASPFIVMRDPVLYRIKFAEHHQTGNKWCIYPMYDFTHCISDALEGITHSLCTLEFQDNRRLYDWVLDNITIPVHPRQYEFSRLNLEYTVMSKRKLNLLVTDKHVEGWDDPRMPTISGLRRRGLYRGFYS
;
A
#
# COMPACT_ATOMS: atom_id res chain seq x y z
N MET A 1 5.02 -17.61 -40.44
CA MET A 1 4.21 -17.43 -39.22
C MET A 1 5.18 -17.60 -38.08
N SER A 2 5.67 -16.49 -37.51
CA SER A 2 6.64 -16.53 -36.42
C SER A 2 5.98 -17.17 -35.21
N GLU A 3 6.65 -18.15 -34.60
CA GLU A 3 6.37 -18.59 -33.24
C GLU A 3 6.43 -17.34 -32.35
N ALA A 4 5.26 -16.81 -31.98
CA ALA A 4 5.20 -15.88 -30.87
C ALA A 4 5.67 -16.69 -29.66
N GLU A 5 6.85 -16.36 -29.12
CA GLU A 5 7.38 -17.00 -27.92
C GLU A 5 6.24 -17.15 -26.91
N ALA A 6 5.96 -18.39 -26.51
CA ALA A 6 4.88 -18.70 -25.60
C ALA A 6 5.18 -18.03 -24.26
N ARG A 7 4.59 -16.85 -24.05
CA ARG A 7 4.72 -16.10 -22.80
C ARG A 7 4.26 -16.99 -21.64
N PRO A 8 5.03 -17.08 -20.54
CA PRO A 8 4.60 -17.84 -19.38
C PRO A 8 3.29 -17.25 -18.84
N THR A 9 2.20 -18.00 -18.99
CA THR A 9 0.85 -17.58 -18.62
C THR A 9 0.56 -17.81 -17.13
N ASN A 10 -0.37 -17.04 -16.58
CA ASN A 10 -0.92 -17.20 -15.24
C ASN A 10 -2.33 -16.55 -15.21
N PHE A 11 -3.08 -16.75 -14.12
CA PHE A 11 -4.45 -16.24 -14.01
C PHE A 11 -4.56 -14.71 -14.13
N ILE A 12 -3.54 -13.95 -13.71
CA ILE A 12 -3.53 -12.48 -13.82
C ILE A 12 -3.41 -12.06 -15.29
N ARG A 13 -2.54 -12.73 -16.05
CA ARG A 13 -2.39 -12.48 -17.50
C ARG A 13 -3.67 -12.82 -18.25
N GLN A 14 -4.35 -13.91 -17.89
CA GLN A 14 -5.65 -14.27 -18.47
C GLN A 14 -6.71 -13.19 -18.22
N ILE A 15 -6.78 -12.64 -17.01
CA ILE A 15 -7.69 -11.52 -16.69
C ILE A 15 -7.35 -10.29 -17.53
N ILE A 16 -6.07 -9.96 -17.69
CA ILE A 16 -5.63 -8.85 -18.55
C ILE A 16 -6.05 -9.09 -20.00
N ASP A 17 -5.85 -10.31 -20.52
CA ASP A 17 -6.25 -10.68 -21.88
C ASP A 17 -7.76 -10.53 -22.09
N GLU A 18 -8.58 -10.93 -21.11
CA GLU A 18 -10.04 -10.76 -21.11
C GLU A 18 -10.47 -9.29 -21.06
N ASP A 19 -9.81 -8.48 -20.23
CA ASP A 19 -10.08 -7.04 -20.11
C ASP A 19 -9.70 -6.27 -21.38
N LEU A 20 -8.60 -6.65 -22.04
CA LEU A 20 -8.20 -6.09 -23.34
C LEU A 20 -9.14 -6.55 -24.46
N ALA A 21 -9.51 -7.84 -24.48
CA ALA A 21 -10.41 -8.39 -25.51
C ALA A 21 -11.82 -7.82 -25.44
N SER A 22 -12.33 -7.56 -24.23
CA SER A 22 -13.63 -6.94 -24.01
C SER A 22 -13.64 -5.42 -24.25
N GLY A 23 -12.46 -4.80 -24.41
CA GLY A 23 -12.31 -3.35 -24.55
C GLY A 23 -12.51 -2.57 -23.26
N LYS A 24 -12.58 -3.24 -22.10
CA LYS A 24 -12.63 -2.58 -20.78
C LYS A 24 -11.39 -1.73 -20.54
N HIS A 25 -10.23 -2.23 -20.98
CA HIS A 25 -8.98 -1.50 -21.01
C HIS A 25 -8.37 -1.56 -22.42
N THR A 26 -7.68 -0.48 -22.83
CA THR A 26 -6.92 -0.43 -24.09
C THR A 26 -5.41 -0.45 -23.86
N THR A 27 -4.99 -0.32 -22.59
CA THR A 27 -3.60 -0.37 -22.14
C THR A 27 -3.54 -0.95 -20.73
N VAL A 28 -2.39 -1.48 -20.35
CA VAL A 28 -2.14 -2.04 -19.03
C VAL A 28 -1.25 -1.09 -18.25
N HIS A 29 -1.64 -0.83 -17.00
CA HIS A 29 -0.90 0.01 -16.07
C HIS A 29 -0.86 -0.65 -14.69
N THR A 30 0.34 -1.03 -14.26
CA THR A 30 0.63 -1.68 -12.97
C THR A 30 1.53 -0.79 -12.11
N ARG A 31 1.84 -1.23 -10.88
CA ARG A 31 2.82 -0.56 -10.01
C ARG A 31 3.49 -1.53 -9.06
N PHE A 32 4.73 -1.24 -8.69
CA PHE A 32 5.41 -1.83 -7.56
C PHE A 32 5.45 -0.81 -6.40
N PRO A 33 4.67 -1.03 -5.31
CA PRO A 33 4.51 -0.03 -4.25
C PRO A 33 5.19 -0.43 -2.91
N PRO A 34 6.53 -0.48 -2.79
CA PRO A 34 7.18 -0.85 -1.53
C PRO A 34 7.12 0.28 -0.48
N GLU A 35 6.88 -0.07 0.79
CA GLU A 35 7.16 0.81 1.94
C GLU A 35 8.69 0.91 2.13
N PRO A 36 9.28 2.12 2.22
CA PRO A 36 10.73 2.32 2.36
C PRO A 36 11.19 2.14 3.81
N ASN A 37 10.93 0.97 4.40
CA ASN A 37 11.26 0.62 5.79
C ASN A 37 12.24 -0.56 5.93
N GLY A 38 12.96 -0.88 4.85
CA GLY A 38 13.91 -1.98 4.79
C GLY A 38 14.24 -2.39 3.36
N TYR A 39 15.37 -3.07 3.19
CA TYR A 39 15.86 -3.55 1.90
C TYR A 39 14.90 -4.57 1.27
N LEU A 40 14.92 -4.64 -0.06
CA LEU A 40 14.18 -5.66 -0.80
C LEU A 40 14.80 -7.04 -0.57
N HIS A 41 13.95 -8.02 -0.26
CA HIS A 41 14.27 -9.45 -0.35
C HIS A 41 13.71 -10.13 -1.59
N ILE A 42 14.14 -11.37 -1.85
CA ILE A 42 13.74 -12.22 -2.98
C ILE A 42 12.22 -12.36 -3.16
N GLY A 43 11.44 -12.30 -2.06
CA GLY A 43 9.98 -12.21 -2.15
C GLY A 43 9.47 -10.98 -2.93
N HIS A 44 10.15 -9.83 -2.86
CA HIS A 44 9.82 -8.66 -3.67
C HIS A 44 10.23 -8.83 -5.11
N ALA A 45 11.30 -9.59 -5.43
CA ALA A 45 11.66 -9.89 -6.82
C ALA A 45 10.49 -10.57 -7.55
N LYS A 46 9.74 -11.46 -6.89
CA LYS A 46 8.50 -12.04 -7.46
C LYS A 46 7.49 -10.96 -7.83
N SER A 47 7.26 -9.99 -6.95
CA SER A 47 6.31 -8.88 -7.20
C SER A 47 6.81 -7.93 -8.29
N ILE A 48 8.10 -7.62 -8.31
CA ILE A 48 8.76 -6.79 -9.33
C ILE A 48 8.63 -7.47 -10.70
N CYS A 49 9.10 -8.71 -10.83
CA CYS A 49 9.01 -9.45 -12.09
C CYS A 49 7.57 -9.59 -12.58
N LEU A 50 6.61 -9.75 -11.67
CA LEU A 50 5.19 -9.83 -12.04
C LEU A 50 4.69 -8.48 -12.59
N ASN A 51 4.82 -7.39 -11.83
CA ASN A 51 4.28 -6.08 -12.22
C ASN A 51 5.00 -5.51 -13.44
N PHE A 52 6.33 -5.43 -13.39
CA PHE A 52 7.10 -4.87 -14.50
C PHE A 52 7.10 -5.78 -15.72
N GLY A 53 7.14 -7.11 -15.53
CA GLY A 53 7.04 -8.06 -16.64
C GLY A 53 5.68 -8.01 -17.34
N ILE A 54 4.58 -7.83 -16.61
CA ILE A 54 3.26 -7.58 -17.21
C ILE A 54 3.29 -6.28 -18.05
N ALA A 55 3.78 -5.17 -17.49
CA ALA A 55 3.85 -3.93 -18.25
C ALA A 55 4.70 -4.08 -19.53
N GLN A 56 5.84 -4.76 -19.48
CA GLN A 56 6.69 -5.01 -20.65
C GLN A 56 5.99 -5.87 -21.71
N ASP A 57 5.40 -7.00 -21.31
CA ASP A 57 4.77 -7.94 -22.25
C ASP A 57 3.55 -7.33 -22.95
N TYR A 58 2.81 -6.47 -22.27
CA TYR A 58 1.62 -5.82 -22.80
C TYR A 58 1.89 -4.40 -23.33
N GLN A 59 3.15 -3.99 -23.45
CA GLN A 59 3.55 -2.66 -23.93
C GLN A 59 2.85 -1.53 -23.14
N GLY A 60 2.63 -1.78 -21.85
CA GLY A 60 1.99 -0.90 -20.89
C GLY A 60 3.00 -0.14 -20.02
N GLN A 61 2.53 0.29 -18.85
CA GLN A 61 3.32 1.08 -17.90
C GLN A 61 3.38 0.40 -16.54
N CYS A 62 4.52 0.51 -15.85
CA CYS A 62 4.63 0.11 -14.45
C CYS A 62 5.26 1.25 -13.64
N ASN A 63 4.54 1.76 -12.63
CA ASN A 63 5.08 2.78 -11.74
C ASN A 63 5.94 2.14 -10.64
N LEU A 64 6.95 2.89 -10.17
CA LEU A 64 7.58 2.65 -8.87
C LEU A 64 7.01 3.70 -7.90
N ARG A 65 6.25 3.25 -6.91
CA ARG A 65 5.68 4.12 -5.87
C ARG A 65 6.26 3.77 -4.51
N PHE A 66 6.80 4.73 -3.78
CA PHE A 66 7.07 4.51 -2.36
C PHE A 66 5.80 4.75 -1.57
N ASP A 67 5.35 3.73 -0.83
CA ASP A 67 4.20 3.88 0.06
C ASP A 67 4.65 4.45 1.40
N ASP A 68 4.97 5.74 1.38
CA ASP A 68 5.57 6.52 2.47
C ASP A 68 4.50 7.20 3.35
N THR A 69 3.60 6.42 3.94
CA THR A 69 2.50 6.96 4.76
C THR A 69 2.82 6.97 6.26
N ASN A 70 4.00 6.50 6.65
CA ASN A 70 4.37 6.31 8.04
C ASN A 70 5.77 6.90 8.36
N PRO A 71 5.83 8.18 8.74
CA PRO A 71 7.08 8.95 8.84
C PRO A 71 8.10 8.41 9.84
N VAL A 72 7.72 7.52 10.76
CA VAL A 72 8.62 7.00 11.81
C VAL A 72 9.42 5.76 11.37
N LYS A 73 9.03 5.11 10.28
CA LYS A 73 9.68 3.85 9.85
C LYS A 73 10.48 3.98 8.57
N GLU A 74 10.54 5.18 8.00
CA GLU A 74 11.00 5.41 6.64
C GLU A 74 12.34 6.12 6.66
N ASP A 75 13.25 5.67 5.79
CA ASP A 75 14.60 6.22 5.67
C ASP A 75 14.95 6.39 4.17
N ILE A 76 15.63 7.48 3.85
CA ILE A 76 16.12 7.76 2.50
C ILE A 76 17.09 6.68 2.01
N GLU A 77 17.84 6.05 2.92
CA GLU A 77 18.69 4.90 2.61
C GLU A 77 17.89 3.78 1.94
N TYR A 78 16.68 3.49 2.44
CA TYR A 78 15.86 2.43 1.89
C TYR A 78 15.31 2.80 0.51
N VAL A 79 14.96 4.08 0.30
CA VAL A 79 14.52 4.59 -1.01
C VAL A 79 15.58 4.33 -2.08
N ASP A 80 16.83 4.72 -1.80
CA ASP A 80 17.93 4.53 -2.75
C ASP A 80 18.30 3.06 -2.95
N SER A 81 18.28 2.24 -1.89
CA SER A 81 18.55 0.81 -2.02
C SER A 81 17.49 0.10 -2.88
N ILE A 82 16.21 0.45 -2.72
CA ILE A 82 15.09 -0.10 -3.47
C ILE A 82 15.22 0.25 -4.95
N LYS A 83 15.51 1.52 -5.28
CA LYS A 83 15.73 1.96 -6.68
C LYS A 83 16.85 1.15 -7.33
N ASN A 84 17.99 1.07 -6.66
CA ASN A 84 19.15 0.33 -7.15
C ASN A 84 18.85 -1.16 -7.37
N ASP A 85 18.08 -1.79 -6.48
CA ASP A 85 17.70 -3.19 -6.62
C ASP A 85 16.69 -3.44 -7.76
N VAL A 86 15.74 -2.53 -7.99
CA VAL A 86 14.83 -2.60 -9.15
C VAL A 86 15.61 -2.44 -10.47
N GLU A 87 16.50 -1.45 -10.54
CA GLU A 87 17.36 -1.22 -11.72
C GLU A 87 18.32 -2.39 -11.96
N TRP A 88 18.91 -2.96 -10.90
CA TRP A 88 19.80 -4.12 -11.00
C TRP A 88 19.07 -5.37 -11.51
N LEU A 89 17.82 -5.58 -11.09
CA LEU A 89 16.95 -6.61 -11.68
C LEU A 89 16.60 -6.31 -13.15
N GLY A 90 16.87 -5.09 -13.60
CA GLY A 90 16.82 -4.68 -15.00
C GLY A 90 15.45 -4.23 -15.47
N PHE A 91 14.66 -3.72 -14.54
CA PHE A 91 13.37 -3.10 -14.82
C PHE A 91 13.49 -1.58 -14.75
N HIS A 92 12.67 -0.91 -15.54
CA HIS A 92 12.55 0.53 -15.57
C HIS A 92 11.10 0.91 -15.31
N TRP A 93 10.88 1.88 -14.42
CA TRP A 93 9.54 2.41 -14.15
C TRP A 93 9.13 3.48 -15.14
N SER A 94 7.83 3.71 -15.23
CA SER A 94 7.23 4.72 -16.09
C SER A 94 7.29 6.11 -15.44
N GLY A 95 7.86 7.08 -16.15
CA GLY A 95 7.96 8.47 -15.69
C GLY A 95 8.77 8.62 -14.40
N ASP A 96 8.39 9.60 -13.59
CA ASP A 96 9.04 9.86 -12.31
C ASP A 96 8.63 8.86 -11.23
N ILE A 97 9.52 8.66 -10.26
CA ILE A 97 9.21 7.95 -9.01
C ILE A 97 8.04 8.65 -8.33
N ARG A 98 7.09 7.87 -7.83
CA ARG A 98 5.94 8.38 -7.09
C ARG A 98 6.12 8.17 -5.60
N TYR A 99 5.55 9.08 -4.82
CA TYR A 99 5.42 8.93 -3.39
C TYR A 99 3.94 9.00 -3.02
N SER A 100 3.47 8.13 -2.13
CA SER A 100 2.12 8.26 -1.56
C SER A 100 1.94 9.64 -0.90
N SER A 101 3.02 10.22 -0.37
CA SER A 101 3.05 11.57 0.19
C SER A 101 2.84 12.71 -0.81
N ASP A 102 3.08 12.48 -2.11
CA ASP A 102 2.73 13.43 -3.18
C ASP A 102 1.20 13.68 -3.24
N TYR A 103 0.42 12.74 -2.70
CA TYR A 103 -1.04 12.77 -2.74
C TYR A 103 -1.68 13.16 -1.41
N PHE A 104 -0.92 13.59 -0.38
CA PHE A 104 -1.50 13.91 0.93
C PHE A 104 -2.57 15.01 0.87
N ASP A 105 -2.40 16.03 0.03
CA ASP A 105 -3.41 17.07 -0.16
C ASP A 105 -4.71 16.50 -0.76
N GLN A 106 -4.59 15.60 -1.76
CA GLN A 106 -5.72 14.92 -2.39
C GLN A 106 -6.41 13.94 -1.44
N LEU A 107 -5.64 13.15 -0.69
CA LEU A 107 -6.15 12.23 0.33
C LEU A 107 -6.94 12.99 1.40
N HIS A 108 -6.43 14.15 1.84
CA HIS A 108 -7.13 15.00 2.79
C HIS A 108 -8.46 15.53 2.18
N ALA A 109 -8.45 15.94 0.91
CA ALA A 109 -9.67 16.38 0.23
C ALA A 109 -10.72 15.26 0.11
N TYR A 110 -10.31 14.03 -0.21
CA TYR A 110 -11.22 12.88 -0.23
C TYR A 110 -11.73 12.50 1.16
N ALA A 111 -10.93 12.66 2.20
CA ALA A 111 -11.40 12.47 3.57
C ALA A 111 -12.48 13.50 3.94
N VAL A 112 -12.29 14.76 3.56
CA VAL A 112 -13.30 15.82 3.70
C VAL A 112 -14.57 15.51 2.90
N GLU A 113 -14.44 14.98 1.69
CA GLU A 113 -15.59 14.51 0.89
C GLU A 113 -16.39 13.43 1.62
N LEU A 114 -15.70 12.41 2.17
CA LEU A 114 -16.36 11.34 2.93
C LEU A 114 -17.06 11.88 4.18
N ILE A 115 -16.46 12.85 4.88
CA ILE A 115 -17.11 13.53 6.02
C ILE A 115 -18.39 14.23 5.56
N ASN A 116 -18.33 14.99 4.46
CA ASN A 116 -19.50 15.69 3.90
C ASN A 116 -20.63 14.74 3.48
N LYS A 117 -20.30 13.53 3.02
CA LYS A 117 -21.27 12.47 2.70
C LYS A 117 -21.78 11.73 3.94
N GLY A 118 -21.30 12.05 5.14
CA GLY A 118 -21.62 11.35 6.38
C GLY A 118 -20.99 9.95 6.48
N LEU A 119 -20.02 9.65 5.61
CA LEU A 119 -19.34 8.36 5.48
C LEU A 119 -18.00 8.30 6.23
N ALA A 120 -17.63 9.36 6.93
CA ALA A 120 -16.49 9.37 7.84
C ALA A 120 -16.80 10.23 9.07
N TYR A 121 -16.17 9.92 10.20
CA TYR A 121 -16.34 10.64 11.46
C TYR A 121 -15.07 10.62 12.29
N VAL A 122 -14.88 11.63 13.15
CA VAL A 122 -13.76 11.69 14.10
C VAL A 122 -14.13 10.91 15.35
N ASP A 123 -13.34 9.90 15.66
CA ASP A 123 -13.48 9.04 16.83
C ASP A 123 -12.44 9.43 17.89
N GLU A 124 -12.89 9.59 19.13
CA GLU A 124 -12.06 9.92 20.30
C GLU A 124 -11.93 8.75 21.29
N LEU A 125 -12.40 7.56 20.90
CA LEU A 125 -12.04 6.34 21.60
C LEU A 125 -10.53 6.14 21.57
N THR A 126 -9.95 5.71 22.69
CA THR A 126 -8.53 5.36 22.75
C THR A 126 -8.23 4.16 21.86
N PRO A 127 -6.97 3.91 21.46
CA PRO A 127 -6.61 2.73 20.67
C PRO A 127 -7.07 1.40 21.29
N GLU A 128 -7.03 1.29 22.61
CA GLU A 128 -7.51 0.13 23.38
C GLU A 128 -9.04 0.01 23.28
N GLN A 129 -9.76 1.12 23.45
CA GLN A 129 -11.21 1.14 23.33
C GLN A 129 -11.66 0.83 21.90
N ILE A 130 -10.98 1.34 20.86
CA ILE A 130 -11.27 0.99 19.46
C ILE A 130 -11.18 -0.54 19.28
N ARG A 131 -10.16 -1.18 19.87
CA ARG A 131 -10.02 -2.64 19.82
C ARG A 131 -11.16 -3.37 20.52
N GLU A 132 -11.59 -2.90 21.69
CA GLU A 132 -12.74 -3.45 22.42
C GLU A 132 -14.05 -3.28 21.64
N TYR A 133 -14.26 -2.12 21.03
CA TYR A 133 -15.46 -1.80 20.26
C TYR A 133 -15.49 -2.52 18.90
N ARG A 134 -14.34 -2.90 18.35
CA ARG A 134 -14.25 -3.64 17.08
C ARG A 134 -14.84 -5.05 17.15
N GLY A 135 -14.95 -5.63 18.35
CA GLY A 135 -15.36 -7.02 18.53
C GLY A 135 -14.28 -8.02 18.12
N THR A 136 -14.68 -9.24 17.81
CA THR A 136 -13.77 -10.36 17.47
C THR A 136 -14.17 -11.03 16.15
N LEU A 137 -13.48 -12.11 15.77
CA LEU A 137 -13.88 -12.95 14.64
C LEU A 137 -15.24 -13.63 14.85
N THR A 138 -15.71 -13.75 16.09
CA THR A 138 -16.96 -14.44 16.45
C THR A 138 -18.03 -13.53 17.04
N ALA A 139 -17.67 -12.33 17.51
CA ALA A 139 -18.59 -11.35 18.05
C ALA A 139 -18.58 -10.07 17.20
N PRO A 140 -19.76 -9.49 16.87
CA PRO A 140 -19.83 -8.23 16.14
C PRO A 140 -19.23 -7.08 16.96
N GLY A 141 -18.81 -6.03 16.27
CA GLY A 141 -18.44 -4.78 16.91
C GLY A 141 -19.66 -3.98 17.37
N LYS A 142 -19.40 -2.89 18.08
CA LYS A 142 -20.41 -1.91 18.53
C LYS A 142 -20.03 -0.52 18.06
N ASN A 143 -21.03 0.28 17.71
CA ASN A 143 -20.82 1.67 17.29
C ASN A 143 -20.09 2.47 18.37
N SER A 144 -19.13 3.29 17.95
CA SER A 144 -18.52 4.29 18.83
C SER A 144 -19.59 5.28 19.29
N PRO A 145 -19.53 5.80 20.55
CA PRO A 145 -20.43 6.88 20.98
C PRO A 145 -20.26 8.17 20.16
N PHE A 146 -19.16 8.31 19.42
CA PHE A 146 -18.88 9.47 18.56
C PHE A 146 -19.31 9.26 17.09
N ARG A 147 -19.92 8.11 16.76
CA ARG A 147 -20.22 7.73 15.38
C ARG A 147 -21.27 8.63 14.69
N ASP A 148 -22.19 9.18 15.48
CA ASP A 148 -23.35 9.95 14.98
C ASP A 148 -23.16 11.48 15.08
N ARG A 149 -21.91 11.93 15.21
CA ARG A 149 -21.53 13.35 15.11
C ARG A 149 -22.02 13.97 13.81
N SER A 150 -22.38 15.25 13.86
CA SER A 150 -22.79 15.99 12.66
C SER A 150 -21.61 16.18 11.70
N VAL A 151 -21.91 16.50 10.44
CA VAL A 151 -20.87 16.80 9.44
C VAL A 151 -20.01 17.98 9.90
N GLU A 152 -20.64 19.02 10.44
CA GLU A 152 -19.97 20.25 10.89
C GLU A 152 -19.02 19.98 12.05
N GLU A 153 -19.44 19.16 13.02
CA GLU A 153 -18.58 18.76 14.14
C GLU A 153 -17.37 17.95 13.66
N ASN A 154 -17.60 16.98 12.75
CA ASN A 154 -16.51 16.17 12.20
C ASN A 154 -15.51 17.00 11.39
N LEU A 155 -15.97 17.96 10.58
CA LEU A 155 -15.09 18.86 9.83
C LEU A 155 -14.24 19.72 10.78
N ALA A 156 -14.85 20.29 11.81
CA ALA A 156 -14.14 21.11 12.80
C ALA A 156 -13.09 20.29 13.57
N LEU A 157 -13.45 19.07 13.99
CA LEU A 157 -12.53 18.18 14.69
C LEU A 157 -11.41 17.65 13.80
N PHE A 158 -11.70 17.33 12.54
CA PHE A 158 -10.69 16.85 11.60
C PHE A 158 -9.68 17.97 11.26
N GLU A 159 -10.15 19.20 11.08
CA GLU A 159 -9.24 20.35 10.95
C GLU A 159 -8.42 20.56 12.22
N LYS A 160 -9.03 20.43 13.40
CA LYS A 160 -8.30 20.49 14.68
C LYS A 160 -7.23 19.39 14.78
N MET A 161 -7.48 18.18 14.27
CA MET A 161 -6.46 17.14 14.17
C MET A 161 -5.32 17.60 13.24
N ARG A 162 -5.64 18.11 12.04
CA ARG A 162 -4.68 18.59 11.04
C ARG A 162 -3.80 19.73 11.55
N THR A 163 -4.34 20.63 12.37
CA THR A 163 -3.60 21.75 12.96
C THR A 163 -2.87 21.39 14.26
N GLY A 164 -2.85 20.11 14.65
CA GLY A 164 -2.14 19.64 15.85
C GLY A 164 -2.83 19.96 17.18
N GLY A 165 -4.14 20.18 17.18
CA GLY A 165 -4.93 20.48 18.39
C GLY A 165 -5.26 19.27 19.27
N PHE A 166 -4.73 18.09 18.94
CA PHE A 166 -4.89 16.83 19.68
C PHE A 166 -3.55 16.13 19.83
N GLU A 167 -3.32 15.46 20.97
CA GLU A 167 -2.16 14.59 21.14
C GLU A 167 -2.30 13.30 20.33
N GLU A 168 -1.20 12.57 20.12
CA GLU A 168 -1.22 11.28 19.45
C GLU A 168 -2.17 10.29 20.15
N GLY A 169 -2.98 9.58 19.36
CA GLY A 169 -3.91 8.58 19.87
C GLY A 169 -5.14 9.13 20.58
N LYS A 170 -5.31 10.45 20.71
CA LYS A 170 -6.52 11.06 21.30
C LYS A 170 -7.68 11.19 20.32
N ALA A 171 -7.39 11.24 19.03
CA ALA A 171 -8.41 11.26 17.98
C ALA A 171 -7.90 10.58 16.71
N CYS A 172 -8.82 10.01 15.94
CA CYS A 172 -8.57 9.48 14.61
C CYS A 172 -9.79 9.68 13.70
N LEU A 173 -9.58 9.75 12.38
CA LEU A 173 -10.69 9.75 11.43
C LEU A 173 -11.01 8.30 11.07
N ARG A 174 -12.28 7.89 11.16
CA ARG A 174 -12.73 6.55 10.77
C ARG A 174 -13.77 6.64 9.65
N ALA A 175 -13.75 5.67 8.74
CA ALA A 175 -14.85 5.46 7.83
C ALA A 175 -16.08 4.97 8.61
N LYS A 176 -17.27 5.34 8.15
CA LYS A 176 -18.55 4.92 8.69
C LYS A 176 -19.14 3.86 7.77
N ILE A 177 -18.89 2.59 8.09
CA ILE A 177 -19.26 1.44 7.27
C ILE A 177 -20.23 0.57 8.08
N ASP A 178 -19.78 -0.58 8.61
CA ASP A 178 -20.62 -1.53 9.32
C ASP A 178 -19.84 -2.24 10.44
N MET A 179 -20.13 -1.86 11.69
CA MET A 179 -19.52 -2.46 12.88
C MET A 179 -19.91 -3.94 13.10
N ALA A 180 -20.98 -4.42 12.47
CA ALA A 180 -21.41 -5.81 12.53
C ALA A 180 -20.88 -6.67 11.37
N SER A 181 -20.12 -6.08 10.43
CA SER A 181 -19.62 -6.79 9.25
C SER A 181 -18.82 -8.05 9.64
N PRO A 182 -18.97 -9.17 8.90
CA PRO A 182 -18.12 -10.34 9.10
C PRO A 182 -16.66 -10.04 8.73
N PHE A 183 -16.41 -9.01 7.91
CA PHE A 183 -15.07 -8.55 7.55
C PHE A 183 -14.60 -7.51 8.56
N ILE A 184 -13.59 -7.85 9.37
CA ILE A 184 -13.05 -6.94 10.40
C ILE A 184 -12.58 -5.61 9.78
N VAL A 185 -12.05 -5.63 8.56
CA VAL A 185 -11.58 -4.44 7.85
C VAL A 185 -12.72 -3.46 7.52
N MET A 186 -13.97 -3.93 7.46
CA MET A 186 -15.15 -3.09 7.21
C MET A 186 -15.78 -2.55 8.51
N ARG A 187 -15.21 -2.87 9.68
CA ARG A 187 -15.71 -2.38 10.98
C ARG A 187 -15.13 -1.01 11.30
N ASP A 188 -15.67 -0.01 10.62
CA ASP A 188 -15.27 1.41 10.68
C ASP A 188 -13.74 1.56 10.69
N PRO A 189 -13.04 1.24 9.60
CA PRO A 189 -11.58 1.31 9.54
C PRO A 189 -11.08 2.74 9.78
N VAL A 190 -9.90 2.85 10.37
CA VAL A 190 -9.22 4.15 10.57
C VAL A 190 -8.69 4.63 9.21
N LEU A 191 -9.01 5.86 8.82
CA LEU A 191 -8.53 6.53 7.61
C LEU A 191 -7.32 7.42 7.90
N TYR A 192 -7.34 8.15 9.03
CA TYR A 192 -6.24 9.00 9.47
C TYR A 192 -5.94 8.83 10.94
N ARG A 193 -4.66 8.95 11.29
CA ARG A 193 -4.17 9.00 12.68
C ARG A 193 -3.28 10.22 12.89
N ILE A 194 -3.20 10.69 14.12
CA ILE A 194 -2.28 11.77 14.52
C ILE A 194 -0.89 11.18 14.77
N LYS A 195 0.13 11.86 14.26
CA LYS A 195 1.53 11.60 14.58
C LYS A 195 2.37 12.87 14.44
N PHE A 196 3.11 13.24 15.48
CA PHE A 196 4.03 14.37 15.47
C PHE A 196 5.44 13.86 15.15
N ALA A 197 5.67 13.58 13.87
CA ALA A 197 6.95 13.13 13.35
C ALA A 197 7.24 13.84 12.03
N GLU A 198 8.51 14.17 11.81
CA GLU A 198 8.99 14.73 10.55
C GLU A 198 8.93 13.65 9.45
N HIS A 199 8.38 14.03 8.30
CA HIS A 199 8.29 13.15 7.13
C HIS A 199 9.41 13.46 6.14
N HIS A 200 10.07 12.43 5.59
CA HIS A 200 11.24 12.64 4.73
C HIS A 200 10.96 13.46 3.45
N GLN A 201 9.77 13.35 2.84
CA GLN A 201 9.35 14.24 1.73
C GLN A 201 8.69 15.56 2.18
N THR A 202 7.76 15.53 3.15
CA THR A 202 6.86 16.66 3.44
C THR A 202 7.25 17.45 4.69
N GLY A 203 8.37 17.10 5.33
CA GLY A 203 8.87 17.74 6.54
C GLY A 203 7.83 17.70 7.66
N ASN A 204 7.58 18.86 8.27
CA ASN A 204 6.59 19.04 9.34
C ASN A 204 5.27 19.66 8.85
N LYS A 205 4.96 19.58 7.54
CA LYS A 205 3.69 20.10 6.98
C LYS A 205 2.47 19.38 7.56
N TRP A 206 2.62 18.10 7.89
CA TRP A 206 1.53 17.23 8.35
C TRP A 206 1.80 16.67 9.74
N CYS A 207 0.77 16.65 10.58
CA CYS A 207 0.74 15.89 11.84
C CYS A 207 -0.39 14.84 11.87
N ILE A 208 -1.10 14.68 10.75
CA ILE A 208 -2.03 13.58 10.52
C ILE A 208 -1.58 12.82 9.28
N TYR A 209 -1.58 11.51 9.37
CA TYR A 209 -1.10 10.64 8.28
C TYR A 209 -2.18 9.63 7.90
N PRO A 210 -2.42 9.44 6.59
CA PRO A 210 -3.42 8.51 6.11
C PRO A 210 -2.98 7.06 6.35
N MET A 211 -3.94 6.17 6.51
CA MET A 211 -3.71 4.74 6.69
C MET A 211 -3.59 4.03 5.34
N TYR A 212 -2.86 2.92 5.32
CA TYR A 212 -2.59 2.10 4.12
C TYR A 212 -3.82 1.91 3.22
N ASP A 213 -4.93 1.41 3.78
CA ASP A 213 -6.13 1.08 3.00
C ASP A 213 -6.77 2.29 2.30
N PHE A 214 -6.69 3.46 2.93
CA PHE A 214 -7.20 4.71 2.37
C PHE A 214 -6.26 5.26 1.29
N THR A 215 -4.96 5.21 1.55
CA THR A 215 -3.94 5.73 0.63
C THR A 215 -3.83 4.89 -0.64
N HIS A 216 -3.79 3.57 -0.50
CA HIS A 216 -3.36 2.66 -1.55
C HIS A 216 -4.30 2.66 -2.76
N CYS A 217 -5.61 2.60 -2.52
CA CYS A 217 -6.63 2.64 -3.57
C CYS A 217 -6.70 3.99 -4.28
N ILE A 218 -6.64 5.09 -3.52
CA ILE A 218 -6.68 6.45 -4.07
C ILE A 218 -5.42 6.70 -4.90
N SER A 219 -4.25 6.29 -4.42
CA SER A 219 -2.99 6.43 -5.16
C SER A 219 -3.02 5.66 -6.48
N ASP A 220 -3.55 4.43 -6.47
CA ASP A 220 -3.75 3.65 -7.70
C ASP A 220 -4.68 4.38 -8.69
N ALA A 221 -5.78 4.95 -8.21
CA ALA A 221 -6.74 5.64 -9.06
C ALA A 221 -6.18 6.97 -9.62
N LEU A 222 -5.47 7.75 -8.81
CA LEU A 222 -4.79 8.98 -9.26
C LEU A 222 -3.70 8.70 -10.30
N GLU A 223 -3.05 7.54 -10.21
CA GLU A 223 -2.02 7.12 -11.16
C GLU A 223 -2.55 6.45 -12.43
N GLY A 224 -3.85 6.19 -12.52
CA GLY A 224 -4.45 5.49 -13.66
C GLY A 224 -4.14 3.99 -13.69
N ILE A 225 -3.81 3.40 -12.54
CA ILE A 225 -3.56 1.96 -12.44
C ILE A 225 -4.81 1.21 -12.91
N THR A 226 -4.59 0.14 -13.67
CA THR A 226 -5.67 -0.72 -14.17
C THR A 226 -5.76 -1.99 -13.31
N HIS A 227 -4.61 -2.60 -13.05
CA HIS A 227 -4.48 -3.86 -12.33
C HIS A 227 -3.57 -3.69 -11.12
N SER A 228 -4.19 -3.55 -9.94
CA SER A 228 -3.52 -3.38 -8.66
C SER A 228 -3.13 -4.75 -8.08
N LEU A 229 -1.88 -5.15 -8.27
CA LEU A 229 -1.42 -6.49 -7.88
C LEU A 229 -0.82 -6.47 -6.46
N CYS A 230 -1.29 -7.34 -5.57
CA CYS A 230 -0.77 -7.48 -4.20
C CYS A 230 -0.80 -8.94 -3.73
N THR A 231 -0.42 -9.20 -2.48
CA THR A 231 -0.41 -10.56 -1.93
C THR A 231 -1.72 -10.93 -1.23
N LEU A 232 -1.96 -12.23 -1.03
CA LEU A 232 -3.19 -12.78 -0.45
C LEU A 232 -3.56 -12.23 0.94
N GLU A 233 -2.61 -11.71 1.70
CA GLU A 233 -2.87 -11.06 2.99
C GLU A 233 -3.82 -9.86 2.88
N PHE A 234 -3.92 -9.24 1.69
CA PHE A 234 -4.78 -8.08 1.43
C PHE A 234 -6.12 -8.43 0.76
N GLN A 235 -6.47 -9.72 0.69
CA GLN A 235 -7.72 -10.14 0.03
C GLN A 235 -8.95 -9.54 0.72
N ASP A 236 -8.97 -9.49 2.06
CA ASP A 236 -10.05 -8.84 2.81
C ASP A 236 -10.04 -7.32 2.60
N ASN A 237 -8.86 -6.71 2.52
CA ASN A 237 -8.70 -5.29 2.25
C ASN A 237 -9.30 -4.85 0.91
N ARG A 238 -9.40 -5.75 -0.09
CA ARG A 238 -10.09 -5.44 -1.36
C ARG A 238 -11.50 -4.88 -1.16
N ARG A 239 -12.22 -5.33 -0.14
CA ARG A 239 -13.59 -4.86 0.13
C ARG A 239 -13.59 -3.39 0.54
N LEU A 240 -12.59 -2.99 1.32
CA LEU A 240 -12.40 -1.59 1.72
C LEU A 240 -11.82 -0.77 0.56
N TYR A 241 -10.91 -1.35 -0.22
CA TYR A 241 -10.38 -0.75 -1.45
C TYR A 241 -11.51 -0.32 -2.39
N ASP A 242 -12.42 -1.25 -2.71
CA ASP A 242 -13.59 -0.98 -3.54
C ASP A 242 -14.53 0.04 -2.87
N TRP A 243 -14.80 -0.12 -1.57
CA TRP A 243 -15.65 0.83 -0.82
C TRP A 243 -15.15 2.26 -0.89
N VAL A 244 -13.84 2.50 -0.74
CA VAL A 244 -13.29 3.87 -0.82
C VAL A 244 -13.54 4.45 -2.21
N LEU A 245 -13.19 3.72 -3.27
CA LEU A 245 -13.34 4.18 -4.65
C LEU A 245 -14.80 4.40 -5.06
N ASP A 246 -15.71 3.55 -4.58
CA ASP A 246 -17.16 3.67 -4.83
C ASP A 246 -17.79 4.90 -4.15
N ASN A 247 -17.16 5.42 -3.08
CA ASN A 247 -17.74 6.47 -2.24
C ASN A 247 -17.06 7.83 -2.36
N ILE A 248 -16.03 7.99 -3.19
CA ILE A 248 -15.37 9.27 -3.48
C ILE A 248 -15.56 9.66 -4.95
N THR A 249 -15.35 10.94 -5.28
CA THR A 249 -15.48 11.42 -6.66
C THR A 249 -14.13 11.26 -7.37
N ILE A 250 -13.88 10.09 -7.94
CA ILE A 250 -12.65 9.76 -8.67
C ILE A 250 -12.99 9.11 -10.02
N PRO A 251 -12.29 9.44 -11.12
CA PRO A 251 -12.75 9.08 -12.47
C PRO A 251 -12.52 7.62 -12.85
N VAL A 252 -11.67 6.89 -12.12
CA VAL A 252 -11.28 5.52 -12.45
C VAL A 252 -11.38 4.62 -11.22
N HIS A 253 -11.65 3.34 -11.47
CA HIS A 253 -11.76 2.30 -10.44
C HIS A 253 -10.79 1.16 -10.76
N PRO A 254 -9.50 1.27 -10.38
CA PRO A 254 -8.54 0.19 -10.54
C PRO A 254 -9.02 -1.09 -9.85
N ARG A 255 -8.68 -2.26 -10.38
CA ARG A 255 -9.09 -3.54 -9.77
C ARG A 255 -7.92 -4.23 -9.08
N GLN A 256 -8.15 -4.67 -7.83
CA GLN A 256 -7.16 -5.41 -7.06
C GLN A 256 -7.22 -6.91 -7.35
N TYR A 257 -6.05 -7.52 -7.56
CA TYR A 257 -5.89 -8.97 -7.74
C TYR A 257 -4.75 -9.49 -6.88
N GLU A 258 -5.01 -10.53 -6.09
CA GLU A 258 -4.05 -11.06 -5.13
C GLU A 258 -3.36 -12.34 -5.62
N PHE A 259 -2.06 -12.44 -5.37
CA PHE A 259 -1.27 -13.65 -5.61
C PHE A 259 -0.60 -14.16 -4.33
N SER A 260 -0.20 -15.44 -4.31
CA SER A 260 0.50 -16.01 -3.16
C SER A 260 1.87 -15.38 -2.97
N ARG A 261 2.26 -15.05 -1.74
CA ARG A 261 3.64 -14.65 -1.42
C ARG A 261 4.63 -15.75 -1.79
N LEU A 262 5.88 -15.38 -2.10
CA LEU A 262 6.97 -16.35 -2.14
C LEU A 262 7.39 -16.72 -0.72
N ASN A 263 7.44 -18.01 -0.42
CA ASN A 263 8.12 -18.54 0.75
C ASN A 263 9.21 -19.50 0.27
N LEU A 264 10.41 -19.33 0.79
CA LEU A 264 11.54 -20.22 0.54
C LEU A 264 11.89 -20.93 1.84
N GLU A 265 12.15 -22.23 1.75
CA GLU A 265 12.65 -23.01 2.87
C GLU A 265 14.03 -22.50 3.30
N TYR A 266 14.40 -22.78 4.55
CA TYR A 266 15.71 -22.43 5.14
C TYR A 266 16.03 -20.93 5.19
N THR A 267 15.03 -20.04 5.06
CA THR A 267 15.22 -18.60 5.17
C THR A 267 14.00 -17.90 5.77
N VAL A 268 14.15 -16.61 6.10
CA VAL A 268 13.09 -15.77 6.66
C VAL A 268 12.75 -14.62 5.70
N MET A 269 11.48 -14.47 5.34
CA MET A 269 10.99 -13.40 4.44
C MET A 269 10.35 -12.21 5.18
N SER A 270 10.45 -12.16 6.51
CA SER A 270 9.86 -11.08 7.29
C SER A 270 10.87 -9.95 7.47
N LYS A 271 10.56 -8.74 6.97
CA LYS A 271 11.39 -7.54 7.18
C LYS A 271 11.78 -7.34 8.65
N ARG A 272 10.84 -7.56 9.59
CA ARG A 272 11.11 -7.48 11.04
C ARG A 272 12.18 -8.47 11.50
N LYS A 273 12.12 -9.73 11.04
CA LYS A 273 13.10 -10.77 11.40
C LYS A 273 14.47 -10.50 10.74
N LEU A 274 14.48 -10.03 9.50
CA LEU A 274 15.71 -9.66 8.79
C LEU A 274 16.40 -8.46 9.45
N ASN A 275 15.63 -7.44 9.82
CA ASN A 275 16.15 -6.28 10.55
C ASN A 275 16.75 -6.71 11.90
N LEU A 276 16.13 -7.66 12.62
CA LEU A 276 16.69 -8.20 13.85
C LEU A 276 18.06 -8.87 13.63
N LEU A 277 18.23 -9.64 12.53
CA LEU A 277 19.53 -10.25 12.21
C LEU A 277 20.63 -9.21 11.99
N VAL A 278 20.29 -8.08 11.36
CA VAL A 278 21.21 -6.96 11.12
C VAL A 278 21.50 -6.21 12.41
N THR A 279 20.47 -5.86 13.17
CA THR A 279 20.58 -5.10 14.42
C THR A 279 21.36 -5.86 15.48
N ASP A 280 21.11 -7.17 15.63
CA ASP A 280 21.80 -8.04 16.59
C ASP A 280 23.16 -8.55 16.05
N LYS A 281 23.59 -8.07 14.87
CA LYS A 281 24.87 -8.40 14.22
C LYS A 281 25.11 -9.90 14.02
N HIS A 282 24.05 -10.65 13.72
CA HIS A 282 24.16 -12.05 13.29
C HIS A 282 24.63 -12.18 11.83
N VAL A 283 24.52 -11.09 11.07
CA VAL A 283 25.02 -10.91 9.69
C VAL A 283 25.82 -9.62 9.59
N GLU A 284 26.64 -9.48 8.54
CA GLU A 284 27.47 -8.28 8.31
C GLU A 284 26.65 -7.02 8.05
N GLY A 285 25.45 -7.19 7.48
CA GLY A 285 24.57 -6.11 7.09
C GLY A 285 23.41 -6.64 6.25
N TRP A 286 22.63 -5.72 5.65
CA TRP A 286 21.55 -6.09 4.74
C TRP A 286 22.05 -6.75 3.46
N ASP A 287 23.28 -6.50 3.04
CA ASP A 287 23.91 -7.07 1.85
C ASP A 287 24.75 -8.32 2.13
N ASP A 288 24.70 -8.89 3.35
CA ASP A 288 25.43 -10.11 3.67
C ASP A 288 25.06 -11.24 2.68
N PRO A 289 26.02 -11.99 2.10
CA PRO A 289 25.74 -13.05 1.13
C PRO A 289 24.81 -14.17 1.60
N ARG A 290 24.56 -14.29 2.91
CA ARG A 290 23.61 -15.26 3.51
C ARG A 290 22.19 -14.70 3.57
N MET A 291 22.02 -13.39 3.45
CA MET A 291 20.72 -12.73 3.52
C MET A 291 19.92 -13.00 2.24
N PRO A 292 18.58 -13.16 2.36
CA PRO A 292 17.71 -13.30 1.20
C PRO A 292 17.37 -11.94 0.54
N THR A 293 18.12 -10.89 0.86
CA THR A 293 18.01 -9.57 0.24
C THR A 293 18.48 -9.60 -1.21
N ILE A 294 17.95 -8.72 -2.05
CA ILE A 294 18.42 -8.61 -3.45
C ILE A 294 19.88 -8.19 -3.47
N SER A 295 20.25 -7.22 -2.64
CA SER A 295 21.65 -6.81 -2.42
C SER A 295 22.54 -7.96 -1.93
N GLY A 296 22.07 -8.78 -0.97
CA GLY A 296 22.82 -9.93 -0.47
C GLY A 296 23.00 -11.03 -1.52
N LEU A 297 21.96 -11.32 -2.30
CA LEU A 297 22.04 -12.27 -3.41
C LEU A 297 22.95 -11.77 -4.54
N ARG A 298 22.93 -10.47 -4.83
CA ARG A 298 23.87 -9.82 -5.76
C ARG A 298 25.30 -9.97 -5.27
N ARG A 299 25.59 -9.68 -4.00
CA ARG A 299 26.94 -9.83 -3.41
C ARG A 299 27.37 -11.30 -3.33
N ARG A 300 26.43 -12.24 -3.17
CA ARG A 300 26.69 -13.69 -3.23
C ARG A 300 27.10 -14.17 -4.64
N GLY A 301 26.85 -13.38 -5.68
CA GLY A 301 27.20 -13.71 -7.06
C GLY A 301 26.04 -14.29 -7.89
N LEU A 302 24.79 -14.13 -7.45
CA LEU A 302 23.66 -14.41 -8.34
C LEU A 302 23.61 -13.34 -9.42
N TYR A 303 23.46 -13.76 -10.67
CA TYR A 303 23.34 -12.90 -11.83
C TYR A 303 21.88 -12.77 -12.27
N ARG A 304 21.55 -11.64 -12.91
CA ARG A 304 20.31 -11.49 -13.66
C ARG A 304 20.38 -12.44 -14.86
N GLY A 305 19.43 -13.35 -14.99
CA GLY A 305 19.28 -14.14 -16.21
C GLY A 305 18.95 -13.20 -17.38
N PHE A 306 19.84 -13.08 -18.35
CA PHE A 306 19.54 -12.44 -19.62
C PHE A 306 18.66 -13.41 -20.40
N TYR A 307 17.34 -13.23 -20.36
CA TYR A 307 16.49 -13.74 -21.43
C TYR A 307 16.64 -12.76 -22.58
N SER A 308 17.55 -13.11 -23.50
CA SER A 308 17.73 -12.49 -24.81
C SER A 308 16.58 -12.85 -25.74
#